data_AF-A0A520JCQ3-F1
#
_entry.id   AF-A0A520JCQ3-F1
#
_cell.length_a   1.000
_cell.length_b   1.000
_cell.length_c   1.000
_cell.angle_alpha   90.00
_cell.angle_beta   90.00
_cell.angle_gamma   90.00
#
_symmetry.space_group_name_H-M   'P 1'
#
loop_
_entity.id
_entity.type
_entity.pdbx_description
1 polymer ?
#
loop_
_entity_poly.entity_id
_entity_poly.type
_entity_poly.pdbx_seq_one_letter_code
_entity_poly.pdbx_strand_id
1 'polypeptide(L)' 'MRPPLLDRDELLARQAFQLALVDLFRTMARPDDIMAAAAAALGSHLDVARCGYDEVSADGAMTRGVSDWSNGTLPGLAA' A
#
# COMPACT_ATOMS: atom_id res chain seq x y z
N MET A 1 18.86 2.80 13.71
CA MET A 1 18.85 4.02 12.86
C MET A 1 17.56 4.77 13.17
N ARG A 2 17.64 5.99 13.73
CA ARG A 2 16.44 6.82 13.91
C ARG A 2 16.10 7.39 12.52
N PRO A 3 14.89 7.19 11.99
CA PRO A 3 14.53 7.82 10.72
C PRO A 3 14.70 9.34 10.85
N PRO A 4 15.08 10.05 9.77
CA PRO A 4 15.13 11.50 9.80
C PRO A 4 13.76 12.05 10.22
N LEU A 5 13.77 13.12 11.01
CA LEU A 5 12.54 13.82 11.33
C LEU A 5 12.03 14.45 10.03
N LEU A 6 10.83 14.08 9.63
CA LEU A 6 10.16 14.68 8.49
C LEU A 6 9.99 16.18 8.75
N ASP A 7 10.19 16.99 7.71
CA ASP A 7 9.87 18.40 7.81
C ASP A 7 8.34 18.61 7.89
N ARG A 8 7.93 19.87 8.09
CA ARG A 8 6.52 20.20 8.25
C ARG A 8 5.70 19.81 7.01
N ASP A 9 6.25 20.00 5.82
CA ASP A 9 5.53 19.80 4.58
C ASP A 9 5.41 18.30 4.27
N GLU A 10 6.45 17.53 4.56
CA GLU A 10 6.42 16.05 4.53
C GLU A 10 5.42 15.47 5.53
N LEU A 11 5.34 16.02 6.75
CA LEU A 11 4.35 15.62 7.75
C LEU A 11 2.91 15.90 7.28
N LEU A 12 2.69 17.07 6.66
CA LEU A 12 1.38 17.44 6.11
C LEU A 12 1.00 16.56 4.92
N ALA A 13 1.95 16.28 4.02
CA ALA A 13 1.72 15.38 2.88
C ALA A 13 1.33 13.97 3.36
N ARG A 14 2.05 13.43 4.36
CA ARG A 14 1.73 12.14 4.97
C ARG A 14 0.34 12.16 5.61
N GLN A 15 0.00 13.22 6.34
CA GLN A 15 -1.32 13.34 6.99
C GLN A 15 -2.44 13.42 5.96
N ALA A 16 -2.27 14.22 4.91
CA ALA A 16 -3.25 14.34 3.81
C ALA A 16 -3.47 13.00 3.11
N PHE A 17 -2.39 12.26 2.84
CA PHE A 17 -2.46 10.92 2.27
C PHE A 17 -3.21 9.93 3.19
N GLN A 18 -2.92 9.94 4.49
CA GLN A 18 -3.61 9.08 5.46
C GLN A 18 -5.11 9.37 5.54
N LEU A 19 -5.51 10.65 5.49
CA LEU A 19 -6.92 11.04 5.45
C LEU A 19 -7.60 10.53 4.18
N ALA A 20 -6.96 10.68 3.03
CA ALA A 20 -7.48 10.19 1.74
C ALA A 20 -7.67 8.66 1.74
N LEU A 21 -6.74 7.90 2.35
CA LEU A 21 -6.90 6.44 2.51
C LEU A 21 -8.10 6.09 3.38
N VAL A 22 -8.28 6.77 4.51
CA VAL A 22 -9.42 6.52 5.40
C VAL A 22 -10.74 6.82 4.69
N ASP A 23 -10.81 7.93 3.94
CA ASP A 23 -11.99 8.27 3.15
C ASP A 23 -12.30 7.24 2.06
N LEU A 24 -11.27 6.73 1.38
CA LEU A 24 -11.40 5.66 0.38
C LEU A 24 -11.91 4.35 1.00
N PHE A 25 -11.37 3.94 2.15
CA PHE A 25 -11.73 2.66 2.77
C PHE A 25 -13.15 2.67 3.36
N ARG A 26 -13.66 3.84 3.77
CA ARG A 26 -15.02 3.97 4.34
C ARG A 26 -16.13 3.51 3.38
N THR A 27 -15.88 3.54 2.07
CA THR A 27 -16.86 3.12 1.06
C THR A 27 -16.73 1.65 0.67
N MET A 28 -15.79 0.92 1.25
CA MET A 28 -15.45 -0.46 0.88
C MET A 28 -15.87 -1.45 1.97
N ALA A 29 -16.37 -2.62 1.55
CA ALA A 29 -16.87 -3.65 2.46
C ALA A 29 -16.04 -4.95 2.43
N ARG A 30 -15.33 -5.20 1.33
CA ARG A 30 -14.55 -6.42 1.15
C ARG A 30 -13.08 -6.17 1.54
N PRO A 31 -12.49 -7.01 2.41
CA PRO A 31 -11.08 -6.88 2.79
C PRO A 31 -10.13 -6.86 1.58
N ASP A 32 -10.35 -7.74 0.59
CA ASP A 32 -9.50 -7.82 -0.60
C ASP A 32 -9.50 -6.50 -1.39
N ASP A 33 -10.67 -5.87 -1.54
CA ASP A 33 -10.81 -4.60 -2.25
C ASP A 33 -10.07 -3.48 -1.51
N ILE A 34 -10.08 -3.50 -0.17
CA ILE A 34 -9.34 -2.55 0.68
C ILE A 34 -7.83 -2.75 0.48
N MET A 35 -7.33 -3.99 0.47
CA MET A 35 -5.90 -4.28 0.30
C MET A 35 -5.41 -3.87 -1.10
N ALA A 36 -6.18 -4.17 -2.15
CA ALA A 36 -5.87 -3.77 -3.51
C ALA A 36 -5.86 -2.23 -3.66
N ALA A 37 -6.85 -1.55 -3.09
CA ALA A 37 -6.92 -0.08 -3.10
C ALA A 37 -5.75 0.55 -2.33
N ALA A 38 -5.37 -0.02 -1.19
CA ALA A 38 -4.22 0.42 -0.41
C ALA A 38 -2.91 0.28 -1.20
N ALA A 39 -2.68 -0.88 -1.84
CA ALA A 39 -1.50 -1.13 -2.66
C ALA A 39 -1.40 -0.14 -3.83
N ALA A 40 -2.51 0.12 -4.52
CA ALA A 40 -2.56 1.09 -5.61
C ALA A 40 -2.28 2.53 -5.17
N ALA A 41 -2.89 2.96 -4.07
CA ALA A 41 -2.70 4.29 -3.51
C ALA A 41 -1.26 4.51 -3.03
N LEU A 42 -0.69 3.53 -2.31
CA LEU A 42 0.70 3.58 -1.86
C LEU A 42 1.68 3.56 -3.03
N GLY A 43 1.44 2.67 -4.01
CA GLY A 43 2.27 2.57 -5.20
C GLY A 43 2.38 3.89 -5.96
N SER A 44 1.23 4.55 -6.13
CA SER A 44 1.15 5.87 -6.76
C SER A 44 1.77 6.98 -5.90
N HIS A 45 1.53 6.98 -4.58
CA HIS A 45 2.02 8.03 -3.68
C HIS A 45 3.54 8.00 -3.47
N LEU A 46 4.13 6.79 -3.45
CA LEU A 46 5.57 6.59 -3.26
C LEU A 46 6.36 6.56 -4.58
N ASP A 47 5.67 6.70 -5.72
CA ASP A 47 6.25 6.63 -7.07
C ASP A 47 7.11 5.36 -7.29
N VAL A 48 6.56 4.21 -6.88
CA VAL A 48 7.22 2.91 -7.03
C VAL A 48 6.63 2.13 -8.21
N ALA A 49 7.41 1.22 -8.79
CA ALA A 49 6.98 0.42 -9.93
C ALA A 49 5.92 -0.65 -9.58
N ARG A 50 5.93 -1.13 -8.33
CA ARG A 50 4.95 -2.09 -7.81
C ARG A 50 4.75 -1.93 -6.31
N CYS A 51 3.58 -2.31 -5.82
CA CYS A 51 3.25 -2.39 -4.40
C CYS A 51 2.30 -3.56 -4.19
N GLY A 52 2.36 -4.23 -3.05
CA GLY A 52 1.45 -5.33 -2.75
C GLY A 52 1.28 -5.56 -1.27
N TYR A 53 0.22 -6.30 -0.95
CA TYR A 53 -0.07 -6.79 0.38
C TYR A 53 -0.02 -8.31 0.39
N ASP A 54 0.67 -8.87 1.38
CA ASP A 54 0.83 -10.31 1.57
C ASP A 54 0.67 -10.67 3.05
N GLU A 55 -0.19 -11.64 3.37
CA GLU A 55 -0.23 -12.25 4.70
C GLU A 55 0.83 -13.33 4.78
N VAL A 56 1.87 -13.15 5.60
CA VAL A 56 2.91 -14.17 5.80
C VAL A 56 2.49 -15.14 6.92
N SER A 57 2.49 -16.44 6.62
CA SER A 57 2.23 -17.49 7.62
C SER A 57 3.29 -17.49 8.73
N ALA A 58 2.96 -18.05 9.89
CA ALA A 58 3.86 -18.06 11.06
C ALA A 58 5.19 -18.79 10.81
N ASP A 59 5.23 -19.74 9.87
CA ASP A 59 6.43 -20.45 9.43
C ASP A 59 7.17 -19.73 8.29
N GLY A 60 6.66 -18.60 7.80
CA GLY A 60 7.23 -17.81 6.71
C GLY A 60 7.15 -18.47 5.32
N ALA A 61 6.49 -19.64 5.22
CA ALA A 61 6.53 -20.47 4.02
C ALA A 61 5.43 -20.13 3.00
N MET A 62 4.33 -19.51 3.45
CA MET A 62 3.19 -19.20 2.60
C MET A 62 2.76 -17.76 2.74
N THR A 63 2.56 -17.09 1.60
CA THR A 63 1.79 -15.85 1.52
C THR A 63 0.35 -16.17 1.15
N ARG A 64 -0.61 -15.63 1.92
CA ARG A 64 -2.05 -15.69 1.59
C ARG A 64 -2.51 -14.28 1.21
N GLY A 65 -3.34 -14.18 0.16
CA GLY A 65 -3.99 -12.93 -0.22
C GLY A 65 -3.07 -11.89 -0.87
N VAL A 66 -2.33 -12.29 -1.91
CA VAL A 66 -1.55 -11.36 -2.74
C VAL A 66 -2.52 -10.38 -3.42
N SER A 67 -2.63 -9.17 -2.89
CA SER A 67 -3.22 -8.05 -3.63
C SER A 67 -2.06 -7.22 -4.15
N ASP A 68 -1.85 -7.25 -5.47
CA ASP A 68 -0.77 -6.54 -6.12
C ASP A 68 -1.26 -5.35 -6.93
N TRP A 69 -0.36 -4.39 -7.08
CA TRP A 69 -0.50 -3.26 -7.97
C TRP A 69 0.83 -3.05 -8.69
N SER A 70 0.74 -2.73 -9.98
CA SER A 70 1.87 -2.34 -10.81
C SER A 70 1.50 -1.13 -11.66
N ASN A 71 2.48 -0.26 -11.91
CA ASN A 71 2.34 0.83 -12.88
C ASN A 71 2.51 0.37 -14.35
N GLY A 72 2.68 -0.93 -14.59
CA GLY A 72 2.86 -1.53 -15.91
C GLY A 72 4.33 -1.66 -16.37
N THR A 73 5.29 -1.10 -15.61
CA THR A 73 6.73 -1.23 -15.92
C THR A 73 7.32 -2.56 -15.42
N LEU A 74 6.72 -3.15 -14.39
CA LEU A 74 7.06 -4.47 -13.87
C LEU A 74 5.81 -5.37 -13.86
N PRO A 75 5.95 -6.69 -14.01
CA PRO A 75 4.84 -7.60 -13.76
C PRO A 75 4.31 -7.46 -12.33
N GLY A 76 3.05 -7.83 -12.13
CA GLY A 76 2.47 -8.00 -10.79
C GLY A 76 3.31 -8.95 -9.93
N LEU A 77 3.19 -8.85 -8.61
CA LEU A 77 3.87 -9.77 -7.70
C LEU A 77 3.35 -11.21 -7.84
N ALA A 78 2.11 -11.39 -8.30
CA ALA A 78 1.50 -12.68 -8.56
C ALA A 78 1.66 -13.18 -10.02
N ALA A 79 2.41 -12.46 -10.87
CA ALA A 79 2.51 -12.71 -12.31
C ALA A 79 3.58 -13.74 -12.71
#